data_AF-A0A1G1VZH1-F1
#
_entry.id   AF-A0A1G1VZH1-F1
#
_cell.length_a   1.000
_cell.length_b   1.000
_cell.length_c   1.000
_cell.angle_alpha   90.00
_cell.angle_beta   90.00
_cell.angle_gamma   90.00
#
_symmetry.space_group_name_H-M   'P 1'
#
loop_
_entity.id
_entity.type
_entity.pdbx_description
1 polymer ?
#
loop_
_entity_poly.entity_id
_entity_poly.type
_entity_poly.pdbx_seq_one_letter_code
_entity_poly.pdbx_strand_id
1 'polypeptide(L)'
;MSKGKMKIIESVTQGEVFSHWEKIEKRSIWQRADIVFPLVAYADLTWSLTEIESADIEKLYICSSDDWQAEGLCFPDFKLVTAIDNYKKSNFSYGKYADIKGKENVYVKSVNDLDNKFILVADSITGPFAIIEGCKRAVALGKLDKLTGNEVYLGTSPSIRSFVWTRHMYQS
;
A
#
# COMPACT_ATOMS: atom_id res chain seq x y z
N MET A 1 -4.36 -7.00 24.84
CA MET A 1 -3.45 -6.43 23.83
C MET A 1 -4.14 -5.19 23.27
N SER A 2 -3.59 -3.99 23.46
CA SER A 2 -4.14 -2.80 22.81
C SER A 2 -4.02 -3.00 21.30
N LYS A 3 -5.14 -2.95 20.57
CA LYS A 3 -5.10 -2.91 19.11
C LYS A 3 -4.37 -1.61 18.74
N GLY A 4 -3.10 -1.70 18.34
CA GLY A 4 -2.30 -0.55 17.95
C GLY A 4 -3.02 0.20 16.83
N LYS A 5 -3.14 1.52 16.95
CA LYS A 5 -3.68 2.40 15.92
C LYS A 5 -2.49 3.04 15.21
N MET A 6 -2.57 3.23 13.90
CA MET A 6 -1.50 3.92 13.18
C MET A 6 -1.35 5.36 13.70
N LYS A 7 -0.12 5.86 13.75
CA LYS A 7 0.19 7.20 14.26
C LYS A 7 -0.18 8.27 13.23
N ILE A 8 -1.19 9.10 13.52
CA ILE A 8 -1.50 10.30 12.72
C ILE A 8 -0.44 11.38 12.98
N ILE A 9 0.09 11.94 11.89
CA ILE A 9 0.94 13.13 11.89
C ILE A 9 0.06 14.36 11.71
N GLU A 10 -0.73 14.40 10.63
CA GLU A 10 -1.62 15.52 10.30
C GLU A 10 -2.78 15.08 9.41
N SER A 11 -3.83 15.91 9.32
CA SER A 11 -4.89 15.74 8.33
C SER A 11 -4.43 16.29 6.98
N VAL A 12 -4.82 15.62 5.90
CA VAL A 12 -4.54 16.07 4.53
C VAL A 12 -5.80 16.03 3.69
N THR A 13 -5.79 16.71 2.55
CA THR A 13 -6.90 16.73 1.60
C THR A 13 -6.79 15.59 0.59
N GLN A 14 -7.94 15.17 0.06
CA GLN A 14 -7.96 14.23 -1.08
C GLN A 14 -7.18 14.76 -2.28
N GLY A 15 -7.20 16.09 -2.51
CA GLY A 15 -6.46 16.73 -3.58
C GLY A 15 -4.95 16.52 -3.47
N GLU A 16 -4.39 16.60 -2.26
CA GLU A 16 -2.97 16.32 -2.00
C GLU A 16 -2.63 14.85 -2.28
N VAL A 17 -3.45 13.92 -1.79
CA VAL A 17 -3.24 12.47 -2.00
C VAL A 17 -3.31 12.11 -3.48
N PHE A 18 -4.28 12.66 -4.22
CA PHE A 18 -4.43 12.36 -5.64
C PHE A 18 -3.34 13.04 -6.48
N SER A 19 -2.94 14.26 -6.13
CA SER A 19 -1.81 14.92 -6.78
C SER A 19 -0.50 14.15 -6.57
N HIS A 20 -0.31 13.56 -5.37
CA HIS A 20 0.80 12.65 -5.10
C HIS A 20 0.76 11.43 -6.03
N TRP A 21 -0.37 10.75 -6.11
CA TRP A 21 -0.54 9.61 -7.01
C TRP A 21 -0.13 9.96 -8.44
N GLU A 22 -0.69 11.04 -9.00
CA GLU A 22 -0.45 11.43 -10.39
C GLU A 22 1.02 11.81 -10.65
N LYS A 23 1.67 12.47 -9.68
CA LYS A 23 3.11 12.79 -9.73
C LYS A 23 3.96 11.53 -9.80
N ILE A 24 3.65 10.51 -8.99
CA ILE A 24 4.44 9.28 -8.92
C ILE A 24 4.18 8.37 -10.13
N GLU A 25 2.92 8.16 -10.48
CA GLU A 25 2.52 7.28 -11.58
C GLU A 25 2.66 7.92 -12.97
N LYS A 26 2.92 9.24 -13.03
CA LYS A 26 3.07 10.05 -14.25
C LYS A 26 1.90 9.86 -15.22
N ARG A 27 0.71 9.67 -14.67
CA ARG A 27 -0.54 9.44 -15.39
C ARG A 27 -1.70 9.95 -14.55
N SER A 28 -2.82 10.25 -15.20
CA SER A 28 -4.00 10.67 -14.46
C SER A 28 -4.55 9.54 -13.59
N ILE A 29 -4.95 9.88 -12.36
CA ILE A 29 -5.52 8.93 -11.40
C ILE A 29 -6.81 8.30 -11.94
N TRP A 30 -7.54 9.01 -12.80
CA TRP A 30 -8.77 8.54 -13.44
C TRP A 30 -8.58 7.34 -14.36
N GLN A 31 -7.34 7.01 -14.76
CA GLN A 31 -7.02 5.76 -15.45
C GLN A 31 -7.17 4.53 -14.54
N ARG A 32 -7.25 4.73 -13.22
CA ARG A 32 -7.56 3.71 -12.21
C ARG A 32 -8.96 3.91 -11.65
N ALA A 33 -9.94 4.11 -12.54
CA ALA A 33 -11.35 4.29 -12.18
C ALA A 33 -11.87 3.15 -11.28
N ASP A 34 -11.33 1.94 -11.42
CA ASP A 34 -11.59 0.78 -10.56
C ASP A 34 -11.28 1.02 -9.07
N ILE A 35 -10.28 1.87 -8.78
CA ILE A 35 -9.93 2.29 -7.42
C ILE A 35 -10.57 3.63 -7.08
N VAL A 36 -10.47 4.61 -7.98
CA VAL A 36 -10.84 6.01 -7.68
C VAL A 36 -12.33 6.20 -7.50
N PHE A 37 -13.16 5.61 -8.37
CA PHE A 37 -14.61 5.82 -8.31
C PHE A 37 -15.20 5.40 -6.96
N PRO A 38 -14.87 4.22 -6.40
CA PRO A 38 -15.25 3.88 -5.04
C PRO A 38 -14.81 4.92 -4.00
N LEU A 39 -13.59 5.46 -4.08
CA LEU A 39 -13.10 6.40 -3.07
C LEU A 39 -13.84 7.75 -3.08
N VAL A 40 -14.27 8.21 -4.25
CA VAL A 40 -14.96 9.51 -4.39
C VAL A 40 -16.48 9.41 -4.20
N ALA A 41 -17.08 8.22 -4.36
CA ALA A 41 -18.52 8.05 -4.40
C ALA A 41 -19.22 8.23 -3.04
N TYR A 42 -18.56 7.91 -1.93
CA TYR A 42 -19.22 7.84 -0.60
C TYR A 42 -19.07 9.11 0.24
N ALA A 43 -18.21 10.06 -0.17
CA ALA A 43 -17.96 11.34 0.51
C ALA A 43 -17.66 11.26 2.03
N ASP A 44 -17.34 10.06 2.55
CA ASP A 44 -17.08 9.77 3.96
C ASP A 44 -15.60 9.47 4.24
N LEU A 45 -14.76 9.60 3.22
CA LEU A 45 -13.33 9.30 3.28
C LEU A 45 -12.58 10.43 3.98
N THR A 46 -11.99 10.10 5.13
CA THR A 46 -11.08 11.00 5.84
C THR A 46 -9.65 10.67 5.51
N TRP A 47 -8.85 11.66 5.09
CA TRP A 47 -7.45 11.48 4.74
C TRP A 47 -6.54 12.02 5.84
N SER A 48 -5.45 11.31 6.12
CA SER A 48 -4.41 11.71 7.05
C SER A 48 -3.04 11.31 6.53
N LEU A 49 -2.03 12.09 6.86
CA LEU A 49 -0.64 11.66 6.81
C LEU A 49 -0.35 10.88 8.10
N THR A 50 0.19 9.68 7.97
CA THR A 50 0.47 8.79 9.09
C THR A 50 1.87 8.20 8.98
N GLU A 51 2.37 7.68 10.10
CA GLU A 51 3.64 6.96 10.18
C GLU A 51 3.36 5.47 10.42
N ILE A 52 4.01 4.58 9.66
CA ILE A 52 3.91 3.13 9.88
C ILE A 52 4.67 2.75 11.14
N GLU A 53 3.98 2.14 12.10
CA GLU A 53 4.59 1.53 13.28
C GLU A 53 4.85 0.03 13.07
N SER A 54 5.75 -0.57 13.85
CA SER A 54 6.05 -2.01 13.73
C SER A 54 4.82 -2.89 13.93
N ALA A 55 3.85 -2.45 14.74
CA ALA A 55 2.59 -3.17 14.99
C ALA A 55 1.62 -3.15 13.79
N ASP A 56 1.87 -2.31 12.78
CA ASP A 56 1.01 -2.18 11.60
C ASP A 56 1.44 -3.08 10.43
N ILE A 57 2.68 -3.55 10.42
CA ILE A 57 3.26 -4.32 9.31
C ILE A 57 2.41 -5.56 8.96
N GLU A 58 1.97 -6.29 9.99
CA GLU A 58 1.12 -7.49 9.84
C GLU A 58 -0.30 -7.20 9.35
N LYS A 59 -0.68 -5.93 9.31
CA LYS A 59 -2.00 -5.45 8.88
C LYS A 59 -1.95 -4.82 7.49
N LEU A 60 -0.79 -4.76 6.83
CA LEU A 60 -0.63 -4.23 5.49
C LEU A 60 -0.95 -5.33 4.46
N TYR A 61 -1.79 -4.99 3.49
CA TYR A 61 -2.21 -5.88 2.40
C TYR A 61 -1.91 -5.24 1.06
N ILE A 62 -1.43 -6.05 0.11
CA ILE A 62 -1.42 -5.68 -1.30
C ILE A 62 -2.89 -5.55 -1.75
N CYS A 63 -3.25 -4.46 -2.46
CA CYS A 63 -4.59 -4.37 -3.05
C CYS A 63 -4.89 -5.64 -3.86
N SER A 64 -6.07 -6.22 -3.64
CA SER A 64 -6.47 -7.50 -4.21
C SER A 64 -6.59 -7.40 -5.73
N SER A 65 -5.48 -7.66 -6.42
CA SER A 65 -5.36 -7.66 -7.87
C SER A 65 -4.87 -9.03 -8.31
N ASP A 66 -5.62 -9.67 -9.21
CA ASP A 66 -5.42 -11.05 -9.62
C ASP A 66 -4.02 -11.27 -10.24
N ASP A 67 -3.43 -10.21 -10.80
CA ASP A 67 -2.10 -10.22 -11.38
C ASP A 67 -0.97 -10.37 -10.33
N TRP A 68 -1.18 -10.02 -9.06
CA TRP A 68 -0.22 -10.26 -7.99
C TRP A 68 -0.24 -11.71 -7.51
N GLN A 69 -1.43 -12.31 -7.49
CA GLN A 69 -1.60 -13.71 -7.14
C GLN A 69 -1.09 -14.63 -8.26
N ALA A 70 -1.38 -14.28 -9.53
CA ALA A 70 -0.91 -15.03 -10.70
C ALA A 70 0.63 -15.09 -10.79
N GLU A 71 1.32 -14.03 -10.38
CA GLU A 71 2.79 -13.99 -10.28
C GLU A 71 3.33 -14.66 -8.99
N GLY A 72 2.45 -15.18 -8.13
CA GLY A 72 2.84 -15.91 -6.91
C GLY A 72 3.33 -15.02 -5.76
N LEU A 73 3.26 -13.69 -5.89
CA LEU A 73 3.62 -12.78 -4.80
C LEU A 73 2.62 -12.88 -3.64
N CYS A 74 1.33 -13.02 -3.94
CA CYS A 74 0.26 -13.09 -2.93
C CYS A 74 -0.23 -14.53 -2.68
N PHE A 75 0.69 -15.48 -2.48
CA PHE A 75 0.35 -16.85 -2.08
C PHE A 75 1.01 -17.22 -0.73
N PRO A 76 0.25 -17.70 0.27
CA PRO A 76 -1.17 -18.09 0.22
C PRO A 76 -2.15 -16.93 0.41
N ASP A 77 -1.69 -15.73 0.79
CA ASP A 77 -2.54 -14.59 1.08
C ASP A 77 -1.99 -13.27 0.51
N PHE A 78 -2.79 -12.21 0.63
CA PHE A 78 -2.47 -10.86 0.11
C PHE A 78 -1.72 -9.97 1.11
N LYS A 79 -1.23 -10.51 2.24
CA LYS A 79 -0.46 -9.70 3.18
C LYS A 79 0.83 -9.23 2.52
N LEU A 80 1.26 -8.02 2.86
CA LEU A 80 2.53 -7.48 2.40
C LEU A 80 3.71 -8.36 2.83
N VAL A 81 3.66 -8.92 4.05
CA VAL A 81 4.69 -9.82 4.56
C VAL A 81 4.84 -11.08 3.69
N THR A 82 3.73 -11.64 3.22
CA THR A 82 3.72 -12.77 2.28
C THR A 82 4.37 -12.38 0.96
N ALA A 83 4.03 -11.20 0.41
CA ALA A 83 4.65 -10.69 -0.81
C ALA A 83 6.17 -10.46 -0.66
N ILE A 84 6.62 -9.95 0.49
CA ILE A 84 8.04 -9.78 0.81
C ILE A 84 8.75 -11.15 0.86
N ASP A 85 8.15 -12.16 1.48
CA ASP A 85 8.76 -13.46 1.63
C ASP A 85 8.81 -14.26 0.32
N ASN A 86 7.79 -14.13 -0.53
CA ASN A 86 7.82 -14.69 -1.88
C ASN A 86 8.82 -13.97 -2.78
N TYR A 87 8.90 -12.63 -2.66
CA TYR A 87 9.93 -11.85 -3.33
C TYR A 87 11.35 -12.33 -2.99
N LYS A 88 11.66 -12.58 -1.71
CA LYS A 88 12.98 -13.09 -1.25
C LYS A 88 13.39 -14.41 -1.90
N LYS A 89 12.43 -15.24 -2.33
CA LYS A 89 12.65 -16.58 -2.91
C LYS A 89 12.76 -16.56 -4.44
N SER A 90 12.54 -15.40 -5.07
CA SER A 90 12.49 -15.26 -6.51
C SER A 90 13.87 -15.11 -7.16
N ASN A 91 13.93 -15.34 -8.47
CA ASN A 91 15.11 -15.09 -9.31
C ASN A 91 15.10 -13.68 -9.96
N PHE A 92 14.07 -12.88 -9.70
CA PHE A 92 13.93 -11.49 -10.16
C PHE A 92 13.94 -11.28 -11.68
N SER A 93 13.66 -12.31 -12.47
CA SER A 93 13.95 -12.27 -13.92
C SER A 93 12.86 -11.63 -14.78
N TYR A 94 11.64 -11.42 -14.27
CA TYR A 94 10.54 -10.85 -15.05
C TYR A 94 9.47 -10.18 -14.17
N GLY A 95 8.57 -9.45 -14.85
CA GLY A 95 7.31 -8.97 -14.28
C GLY A 95 7.49 -8.05 -13.05
N LYS A 96 6.65 -8.25 -12.05
CA LYS A 96 6.68 -7.47 -10.81
C LYS A 96 7.96 -7.69 -10.02
N TYR A 97 8.53 -8.90 -10.03
CA TYR A 97 9.77 -9.18 -9.31
C TYR A 97 10.94 -8.34 -9.84
N ALA A 98 11.10 -8.24 -11.17
CA ALA A 98 12.14 -7.41 -11.78
C ALA A 98 11.95 -5.92 -11.44
N ASP A 99 10.70 -5.44 -11.46
CA ASP A 99 10.38 -4.04 -11.12
C ASP A 99 10.63 -3.73 -9.62
N ILE A 100 10.22 -4.64 -8.72
CA ILE A 100 10.53 -4.54 -7.29
C ILE A 100 12.05 -4.53 -7.09
N LYS A 101 12.80 -5.36 -7.82
CA LYS A 101 14.27 -5.38 -7.74
C LYS A 101 14.91 -4.08 -8.20
N GLY A 102 14.39 -3.48 -9.27
CA GLY A 102 14.80 -2.14 -9.71
C GLY A 102 14.64 -1.10 -8.60
N LYS A 103 13.49 -1.11 -7.91
CA LYS A 103 13.19 -0.21 -6.78
C LYS A 103 14.07 -0.49 -5.56
N GLU A 104 14.27 -1.75 -5.21
CA GLU A 104 15.18 -2.18 -4.14
C GLU A 104 16.58 -1.63 -4.38
N ASN A 105 17.11 -1.78 -5.61
CA ASN A 105 18.45 -1.30 -5.96
C ASN A 105 18.61 0.22 -5.82
N VAL A 106 17.52 1.00 -5.98
CA VAL A 106 17.52 2.44 -5.71
C VAL A 106 17.56 2.69 -4.19
N TYR A 107 16.67 2.05 -3.44
CA TYR A 107 16.57 2.21 -1.98
C TYR A 107 17.78 1.69 -1.18
N VAL A 108 18.56 0.77 -1.74
CA VAL A 108 19.84 0.34 -1.17
C VAL A 108 20.85 1.48 -1.19
N LYS A 109 20.85 2.30 -2.27
CA LYS A 109 21.76 3.45 -2.40
C LYS A 109 21.31 4.61 -1.52
N SER A 110 20.03 4.95 -1.61
CA SER A 110 19.41 6.01 -0.84
C SER A 110 17.89 5.83 -0.83
N VAL A 111 17.30 5.92 0.35
CA VAL A 111 15.85 5.81 0.53
C VAL A 111 15.07 6.99 -0.05
N ASN A 112 15.76 8.10 -0.31
CA ASN A 112 15.18 9.35 -0.77
C ASN A 112 15.25 9.51 -2.30
N ASP A 113 15.97 8.63 -3.00
CA ASP A 113 16.15 8.71 -4.46
C ASP A 113 14.90 8.28 -5.24
N LEU A 114 14.01 7.56 -4.57
CA LEU A 114 12.67 7.27 -5.04
C LEU A 114 11.70 7.66 -3.94
N ASP A 115 10.53 8.17 -4.33
CA ASP A 115 9.48 8.47 -3.38
C ASP A 115 9.13 7.22 -2.56
N ASN A 116 9.19 7.32 -1.24
CA ASN A 116 8.90 6.23 -0.31
C ASN A 116 7.47 6.27 0.24
N LYS A 117 6.71 7.32 -0.07
CA LYS A 117 5.34 7.53 0.41
C LYS A 117 4.34 6.84 -0.51
N PHE A 118 3.46 6.06 0.09
CA PHE A 118 2.42 5.33 -0.63
C PHE A 118 1.05 5.51 0.02
N ILE A 119 0.01 5.08 -0.68
CA ILE A 119 -1.38 5.33 -0.30
C ILE A 119 -2.02 4.06 0.25
N LEU A 120 -2.46 4.17 1.48
CA LEU A 120 -3.21 3.17 2.24
C LEU A 120 -4.67 3.57 2.34
N VAL A 121 -5.54 2.57 2.46
CA VAL A 121 -6.93 2.76 2.84
C VAL A 121 -7.40 1.66 3.79
N ALA A 122 -8.33 2.02 4.68
CA ALA A 122 -8.88 1.11 5.68
C ALA A 122 -10.30 1.53 6.10
N ASP A 123 -11.00 0.65 6.79
CA ASP A 123 -12.26 1.01 7.46
C ASP A 123 -12.06 1.93 8.67
N SER A 124 -10.84 1.93 9.23
CA SER A 124 -10.49 2.57 10.48
C SER A 124 -8.99 2.77 10.59
N ILE A 125 -8.57 3.64 11.50
CA ILE A 125 -7.15 3.87 11.82
C ILE A 125 -6.44 2.65 12.43
N THR A 126 -7.18 1.64 12.87
CA THR A 126 -6.59 0.41 13.43
C THR A 126 -6.25 -0.62 12.37
N GLY A 127 -6.69 -0.40 11.12
CA GLY A 127 -6.58 -1.35 10.03
C GLY A 127 -7.61 -2.48 10.13
N PRO A 128 -7.50 -3.50 9.25
CA PRO A 128 -6.42 -3.73 8.29
C PRO A 128 -6.31 -2.68 7.17
N PHE A 129 -5.14 -2.56 6.54
CA PHE A 129 -4.80 -1.51 5.58
C PHE A 129 -4.48 -2.10 4.19
N ALA A 130 -5.17 -1.64 3.15
CA ALA A 130 -4.89 -1.99 1.77
C ALA A 130 -3.99 -0.93 1.14
N ILE A 131 -2.89 -1.36 0.50
CA ILE A 131 -2.01 -0.52 -0.28
C ILE A 131 -2.61 -0.40 -1.67
N ILE A 132 -3.15 0.78 -2.02
CA ILE A 132 -3.82 1.01 -3.32
C ILE A 132 -2.91 1.65 -4.37
N GLU A 133 -1.81 2.25 -3.90
CA GLU A 133 -0.74 2.81 -4.70
C GLU A 133 0.58 2.46 -4.01
N GLY A 134 1.64 2.19 -4.77
CA GLY A 134 2.96 1.94 -4.18
C GLY A 134 3.24 0.50 -3.73
N CYS A 135 2.39 -0.49 -4.06
CA CYS A 135 2.58 -1.90 -3.68
C CYS A 135 4.02 -2.43 -3.89
N LYS A 136 4.61 -2.16 -5.06
CA LYS A 136 5.98 -2.61 -5.38
C LYS A 136 7.04 -1.90 -4.54
N ARG A 137 6.82 -0.60 -4.25
CA ARG A 137 7.70 0.19 -3.38
C ARG A 137 7.62 -0.31 -1.94
N ALA A 138 6.43 -0.65 -1.47
CA ALA A 138 6.22 -1.25 -0.16
C ALA A 138 6.93 -2.61 -0.01
N VAL A 139 6.89 -3.48 -1.02
CA VAL A 139 7.64 -4.75 -1.00
C VAL A 139 9.15 -4.49 -0.96
N ALA A 140 9.66 -3.57 -1.78
CA ALA A 140 11.09 -3.24 -1.80
C ALA A 140 11.56 -2.65 -0.46
N LEU A 141 10.81 -1.71 0.13
CA LEU A 141 11.10 -1.14 1.45
C LEU A 141 11.02 -2.21 2.56
N GLY A 142 10.01 -3.07 2.49
CA GLY A 142 9.82 -4.16 3.45
C GLY A 142 10.92 -5.20 3.40
N LYS A 143 11.44 -5.53 2.22
CA LYS A 143 12.62 -6.40 2.08
C LYS A 143 13.86 -5.83 2.76
N LEU A 144 13.96 -4.50 2.85
CA LEU A 144 15.08 -3.78 3.43
C LEU A 144 14.85 -3.42 4.91
N ASP A 145 13.73 -3.86 5.51
CA ASP A 145 13.31 -3.51 6.87
C ASP A 145 13.14 -1.99 7.08
N LYS A 146 12.72 -1.27 6.03
CA LYS A 146 12.59 0.20 5.98
C LYS A 146 11.13 0.69 5.95
N LEU A 147 10.17 -0.16 6.34
CA LEU A 147 8.76 0.24 6.43
C LEU A 147 8.44 1.03 7.70
N THR A 148 9.01 0.65 8.84
CA THR A 148 8.76 1.36 10.11
C THR A 148 9.31 2.78 10.05
N GLY A 149 8.54 3.76 10.50
CA GLY A 149 8.89 5.18 10.43
C GLY A 149 8.62 5.81 9.06
N ASN A 150 8.16 5.05 8.07
CA ASN A 150 7.82 5.58 6.76
C ASN A 150 6.49 6.31 6.82
N GLU A 151 6.44 7.51 6.24
CA GLU A 151 5.20 8.27 6.10
C GLU A 151 4.34 7.72 4.96
N VAL A 152 3.04 7.64 5.19
CA VAL A 152 2.05 7.18 4.21
C VAL A 152 0.79 8.03 4.27
N TYR A 153 0.07 8.09 3.16
CA TYR A 153 -1.30 8.61 3.16
C TYR A 153 -2.25 7.51 3.60
N LEU A 154 -3.14 7.78 4.55
CA LEU A 154 -4.18 6.87 4.99
C LEU A 154 -5.56 7.48 4.75
N GLY A 155 -6.37 6.81 3.94
CA GLY A 155 -7.79 7.09 3.76
C GLY A 155 -8.64 6.15 4.61
N THR A 156 -9.43 6.67 5.53
CA THR A 156 -10.34 5.85 6.35
C THR A 156 -11.80 6.11 6.01
N SER A 157 -12.55 5.05 5.72
CA SER A 157 -14.00 5.08 5.52
C SER A 157 -14.60 3.71 5.82
N PRO A 158 -15.71 3.60 6.57
CA PRO A 158 -16.40 2.32 6.78
C PRO A 158 -16.76 1.60 5.48
N SER A 159 -17.00 2.35 4.40
CA SER A 159 -17.35 1.86 3.08
C SER A 159 -16.23 1.03 2.42
N ILE A 160 -14.97 1.21 2.84
CA ILE A 160 -13.82 0.46 2.34
C ILE A 160 -14.04 -1.05 2.42
N ARG A 161 -14.72 -1.57 3.44
CA ARG A 161 -15.01 -3.01 3.57
C ARG A 161 -15.76 -3.61 2.38
N SER A 162 -16.53 -2.79 1.67
CA SER A 162 -17.35 -3.22 0.55
C SER A 162 -16.62 -3.24 -0.80
N PHE A 163 -15.37 -2.77 -0.86
CA PHE A 163 -14.68 -2.60 -2.12
C PHE A 163 -14.04 -3.90 -2.59
N VAL A 164 -14.17 -4.18 -3.89
CA VAL A 164 -13.72 -5.46 -4.48
C VAL A 164 -12.23 -5.69 -4.25
N TRP A 165 -11.41 -4.64 -4.37
CA TRP A 165 -9.96 -4.72 -4.22
C TRP A 165 -9.49 -4.78 -2.75
N THR A 166 -10.41 -4.76 -1.77
CA THR A 166 -10.11 -5.08 -0.35
C THR A 166 -10.67 -6.43 0.10
N ARG A 167 -11.27 -7.23 -0.79
CA ARG A 167 -11.98 -8.47 -0.40
C ARG A 167 -11.13 -9.42 0.45
N HIS A 168 -9.84 -9.57 0.16
CA HIS A 168 -8.95 -10.49 0.90
C HIS A 168 -8.44 -9.91 2.22
N MET A 169 -8.67 -8.63 2.47
CA MET A 169 -8.26 -7.95 3.69
C MET A 169 -9.16 -8.28 4.89
N TYR A 170 -10.44 -8.57 4.62
CA TYR A 170 -11.46 -8.85 5.64
C TYR A 170 -11.98 -10.29 5.62
N GLN A 171 -11.40 -11.14 4.77
CA GLN A 171 -11.65 -12.58 4.80
C GLN A 171 -10.86 -13.18 5.96
N SER A 172 -11.56 -13.42 7.07
CA SER A 172 -11.09 -14.17 8.25
C SER A 172 -11.24 -15.66 8.04
#